data_AF-A0A1H0BYG8-F1
#
_entry.id   AF-A0A1H0BYG8-F1
#
_cell.length_a   1.000
_cell.length_b   1.000
_cell.length_c   1.000
_cell.angle_alpha   90.00
_cell.angle_beta   90.00
_cell.angle_gamma   90.00
#
_symmetry.space_group_name_H-M   'P 1'
#
loop_
_entity.id
_entity.type
_entity.pdbx_description
1 polymer ?
#
loop_
_entity_poly.entity_id
_entity_poly.type
_entity_poly.pdbx_seq_one_letter_code
_entity_poly.pdbx_strand_id
1 'polypeptide(L)'
;MYQTEQVLGAQEPLLSRLDSMEALRTWRDAIVQLQIERQYKGGCPIGSFASELADMEPAARTELAAGLMQWELAIRKGLRAMNERGELRAEADPDNLAMALLTALQEGLLLTQCHKETSPLEAVMDAVLADIRSFRSAASR
;
A
#
# COMPACT_ATOMS: atom_id res chain seq x y z
N MET A 1 6.30 5.62 -22.39
CA MET A 1 5.22 4.61 -22.34
C MET A 1 5.70 3.23 -21.84
N TYR A 2 6.78 3.12 -21.06
CA TYR A 2 7.36 1.81 -20.69
C TYR A 2 7.79 1.66 -19.22
N GLN A 3 7.52 2.65 -18.37
CA GLN A 3 8.11 2.69 -17.02
C GLN A 3 7.08 2.46 -15.90
N THR A 4 5.81 2.82 -16.12
CA THR A 4 4.70 2.64 -15.18
C THR A 4 4.30 1.17 -15.02
N GLU A 5 4.14 0.45 -16.14
CA GLU A 5 3.80 -0.99 -16.11
C GLU A 5 4.89 -1.87 -15.46
N GLN A 6 6.17 -1.51 -15.60
CA GLN A 6 7.27 -2.29 -15.02
C GLN A 6 7.35 -2.21 -13.49
N VAL A 7 6.91 -1.11 -12.89
CA VAL A 7 6.91 -0.97 -11.42
C VAL A 7 5.66 -1.60 -10.80
N LEU A 8 4.53 -1.56 -11.50
CA LEU A 8 3.27 -2.17 -11.08
C LEU A 8 3.27 -3.71 -11.25
N GLY A 9 3.77 -4.21 -12.38
CA GLY A 9 3.82 -5.66 -12.69
C GLY A 9 4.79 -6.44 -11.81
N ALA A 10 5.86 -5.82 -11.30
CA ALA A 10 6.78 -6.46 -10.37
C ALA A 10 6.17 -6.76 -8.99
N GLN A 11 5.02 -6.15 -8.67
CA GLN A 11 4.39 -6.20 -7.35
C GLN A 11 3.01 -6.88 -7.38
N GLU A 12 2.50 -7.25 -8.56
CA GLU A 12 1.24 -7.97 -8.78
C GLU A 12 1.11 -9.29 -7.99
N PRO A 13 2.16 -10.13 -7.83
CA PRO A 13 2.08 -11.34 -7.01
C PRO A 13 1.83 -11.06 -5.52
N LEU A 14 2.29 -9.90 -5.03
CA LEU A 14 2.19 -9.48 -3.64
C LEU A 14 0.77 -9.01 -3.26
N LEU A 15 -0.08 -8.72 -4.25
CA LEU A 15 -1.46 -8.25 -4.05
C LEU A 15 -2.49 -9.40 -4.04
N SER A 16 -2.03 -10.65 -4.16
CA SER A 16 -2.91 -11.80 -4.41
C SER A 16 -3.93 -12.07 -3.31
N ARG A 17 -3.69 -11.65 -2.07
CA ARG A 17 -4.66 -11.69 -0.96
C ARG A 17 -4.24 -10.81 0.22
N LEU A 18 -4.98 -9.73 0.47
CA LEU A 18 -4.80 -8.80 1.60
C LEU A 18 -5.99 -8.88 2.57
N ASP A 19 -6.52 -10.08 2.76
CA ASP A 19 -7.79 -10.36 3.43
C ASP A 19 -7.63 -10.84 4.88
N SER A 20 -6.47 -10.66 5.51
CA SER A 20 -6.27 -10.93 6.93
C SER A 20 -5.13 -10.10 7.51
N MET A 21 -5.10 -9.92 8.84
CA MET A 21 -3.99 -9.23 9.50
C MET A 21 -2.63 -9.90 9.28
N GLU A 22 -2.61 -11.22 9.10
CA GLU A 22 -1.39 -11.96 8.78
C GLU A 22 -0.94 -11.66 7.35
N ALA A 23 -1.86 -11.73 6.38
CA ALA A 23 -1.56 -11.42 4.99
C ALA A 23 -1.07 -9.96 4.81
N LEU A 24 -1.68 -9.00 5.51
CA LEU A 24 -1.25 -7.61 5.51
C LEU A 24 0.18 -7.42 6.05
N ARG A 25 0.57 -8.17 7.10
CA ARG A 25 1.94 -8.13 7.64
C ARG A 25 2.93 -8.77 6.67
N THR A 26 2.61 -9.95 6.13
CA THR A 26 3.43 -10.64 5.14
C THR A 26 3.68 -9.76 3.91
N TRP A 27 2.65 -9.03 3.46
CA TRP A 27 2.77 -8.07 2.37
C TRP A 27 3.69 -6.90 2.72
N ARG A 28 3.55 -6.30 3.91
CA ARG A 28 4.45 -5.26 4.43
C ARG A 28 5.91 -5.75 4.43
N ASP A 29 6.16 -6.94 4.95
CA ASP A 29 7.51 -7.52 5.03
C ASP A 29 8.10 -7.78 3.65
N ALA A 30 7.29 -8.27 2.70
CA ALA A 30 7.73 -8.48 1.33
C ALA A 30 8.10 -7.15 0.62
N ILE A 31 7.38 -6.06 0.87
CA ILE A 31 7.72 -4.75 0.33
C ILE A 31 9.04 -4.25 0.93
N VAL A 32 9.23 -4.40 2.24
CA VAL A 32 10.47 -4.01 2.93
C VAL A 32 11.66 -4.77 2.36
N GLN A 33 11.52 -6.09 2.22
CA GLN A 33 12.54 -6.96 1.63
C GLN A 33 12.86 -6.56 0.18
N LEU A 34 11.84 -6.24 -0.63
CA LEU A 34 12.04 -5.74 -1.99
C LEU A 34 12.85 -4.44 -2.03
N GLN A 35 12.65 -3.52 -1.07
CA GLN A 35 13.45 -2.29 -1.00
C GLN A 35 14.92 -2.58 -0.65
N ILE A 36 15.18 -3.54 0.23
CA ILE A 36 16.54 -3.98 0.57
C ILE A 36 17.23 -4.57 -0.66
N GLU A 37 16.56 -5.47 -1.38
CA GLU A 37 17.09 -6.11 -2.59
C GLU A 37 17.41 -5.10 -3.70
N ARG A 38 16.59 -4.05 -3.81
CA ARG A 38 16.81 -2.94 -4.74
C ARG A 38 17.83 -1.91 -4.24
N GLN A 39 18.45 -2.11 -3.08
CA GLN A 39 19.36 -1.14 -2.46
C GLN A 39 18.70 0.24 -2.30
N TYR A 40 17.41 0.27 -1.93
CA TYR A 40 16.62 1.49 -1.74
C TYR A 40 16.50 2.35 -3.02
N LYS A 41 16.56 1.70 -4.18
CA LYS A 41 16.36 2.30 -5.50
C LYS A 41 15.00 1.93 -6.08
N GLY A 42 14.48 2.79 -6.95
CA GLY A 42 13.17 2.62 -7.58
C GLY A 42 12.03 3.29 -6.81
N GLY A 43 12.19 3.54 -5.49
CA GLY A 43 11.27 4.33 -4.67
C GLY A 43 9.80 3.97 -4.85
N CYS A 44 8.92 4.93 -4.55
CA CYS A 44 7.60 4.91 -5.14
C CYS A 44 7.70 5.44 -6.58
N PRO A 45 7.18 4.73 -7.61
CA PRO A 45 7.15 5.22 -8.99
C PRO A 45 6.42 6.57 -9.15
N ILE A 46 5.67 6.96 -8.11
CA ILE A 46 4.80 8.13 -8.07
C ILE A 46 5.52 9.31 -7.43
N GLY A 47 6.25 9.13 -6.33
CA GLY A 47 6.88 10.25 -5.62
C GLY A 47 7.94 11.04 -6.41
N SER A 48 8.63 10.38 -7.35
CA SER A 48 9.72 11.03 -8.12
C SER A 48 9.21 11.84 -9.33
N PHE A 49 7.96 11.62 -9.76
CA PHE A 49 7.40 12.22 -10.97
C PHE A 49 6.02 12.84 -10.79
N ALA A 50 5.22 12.42 -9.81
CA ALA A 50 3.79 12.77 -9.74
C ALA A 50 3.50 14.24 -9.53
N SER A 51 4.31 14.99 -8.78
CA SER A 51 4.09 16.42 -8.59
C SER A 51 4.30 17.21 -9.89
N GLU A 52 5.40 16.96 -10.61
CA GLU A 52 5.69 17.62 -11.89
C GLU A 52 4.79 17.11 -13.03
N LEU A 53 4.52 15.80 -13.10
CA LEU A 53 3.72 15.19 -14.17
C LEU A 53 2.22 15.47 -14.02
N ALA A 54 1.69 15.53 -12.79
CA ALA A 54 0.29 15.85 -12.56
C ALA A 54 -0.05 17.28 -13.00
N ASP A 55 0.89 18.22 -12.89
CA ASP A 55 0.70 19.61 -13.31
C ASP A 55 0.89 19.81 -14.82
N MET A 56 1.55 18.88 -15.53
CA MET A 56 1.96 19.08 -16.93
C MET A 56 1.11 18.32 -17.97
N GLU A 57 0.53 17.16 -17.67
CA GLU A 57 -0.16 16.32 -18.68
C GLU A 57 -1.36 15.50 -18.12
N PRO A 58 -2.61 15.79 -18.56
CA PRO A 58 -3.81 15.07 -18.09
C PRO A 58 -3.79 13.56 -18.36
N ALA A 59 -3.16 13.11 -19.47
CA ALA A 59 -3.06 11.69 -19.79
C ALA A 59 -2.14 10.95 -18.80
N ALA A 60 -1.04 11.59 -18.41
CA ALA A 60 -0.08 11.03 -17.46
C ALA A 60 -0.67 10.94 -16.03
N ARG A 61 -1.48 11.92 -15.63
CA ARG A 61 -2.26 11.86 -14.38
C ARG A 61 -3.22 10.68 -14.36
N THR A 62 -3.87 10.39 -15.49
CA THR A 62 -4.84 9.29 -15.62
C THR A 62 -4.17 7.93 -15.49
N GLU A 63 -3.03 7.73 -16.15
CA GLU A 63 -2.26 6.48 -16.08
C GLU A 63 -1.70 6.24 -14.67
N LEU A 64 -1.17 7.29 -14.04
CA LEU A 64 -0.67 7.25 -12.67
C LEU A 64 -1.77 6.89 -11.67
N ALA A 65 -2.93 7.53 -11.80
CA ALA A 65 -4.09 7.24 -10.97
C ALA A 65 -4.58 5.79 -11.19
N ALA A 66 -4.56 5.28 -12.41
CA ALA A 66 -4.96 3.90 -12.70
C ALA A 66 -4.05 2.87 -12.00
N GLY A 67 -2.74 3.12 -11.93
CA GLY A 67 -1.79 2.26 -11.21
C GLY A 67 -2.05 2.23 -9.69
N LEU A 68 -2.28 3.40 -9.09
CA LEU A 68 -2.65 3.50 -7.66
C LEU A 68 -4.00 2.85 -7.36
N MET A 69 -4.97 3.02 -8.26
CA MET A 69 -6.30 2.45 -8.10
C MET A 69 -6.28 0.92 -8.02
N GLN A 70 -5.34 0.25 -8.70
CA GLN A 70 -5.21 -1.21 -8.60
C GLN A 70 -4.82 -1.66 -7.18
N TRP A 71 -3.89 -0.93 -6.55
CA TRP A 71 -3.47 -1.18 -5.17
C TRP A 71 -4.59 -0.90 -4.20
N GLU A 72 -5.20 0.27 -4.33
CA GLU A 72 -6.31 0.69 -3.49
C GLU A 72 -7.46 -0.33 -3.55
N LEU A 73 -7.80 -0.79 -4.76
CA LEU A 73 -8.87 -1.76 -4.96
C LEU A 73 -8.55 -3.12 -4.32
N ALA A 74 -7.32 -3.60 -4.45
CA ALA A 74 -6.89 -4.87 -3.84
C ALA A 74 -6.94 -4.81 -2.30
N ILE A 75 -6.40 -3.72 -1.72
CA ILE A 75 -6.43 -3.48 -0.27
C ILE A 75 -7.87 -3.36 0.23
N ARG A 76 -8.67 -2.53 -0.43
CA ARG A 76 -10.09 -2.30 -0.10
C ARG A 76 -10.88 -3.60 -0.15
N LYS A 77 -10.69 -4.42 -1.19
CA LYS A 77 -11.34 -5.73 -1.31
C LYS A 77 -10.98 -6.65 -0.15
N GLY A 78 -9.71 -6.67 0.25
CA GLY A 78 -9.24 -7.46 1.40
C GLY A 78 -9.86 -7.01 2.72
N LEU A 79 -9.84 -5.71 3.00
CA LEU A 79 -10.41 -5.14 4.23
C LEU A 79 -11.94 -5.30 4.30
N ARG A 80 -12.64 -5.14 3.17
CA ARG A 80 -14.09 -5.43 3.07
C ARG A 80 -14.37 -6.89 3.37
N ALA A 81 -13.60 -7.82 2.82
CA ALA A 81 -13.76 -9.24 3.11
C ALA A 81 -13.53 -9.56 4.60
N MET A 82 -12.58 -8.90 5.28
CA MET A 82 -12.39 -9.03 6.73
C MET A 82 -13.60 -8.52 7.51
N ASN A 83 -14.16 -7.37 7.11
CA ASN A 83 -15.35 -6.79 7.72
C ASN A 83 -16.60 -7.65 7.51
N GLU A 84 -16.83 -8.17 6.30
CA GLU A 84 -17.93 -9.07 5.95
C GLU A 84 -17.89 -10.39 6.75
N ARG A 85 -16.69 -10.90 7.04
CA ARG A 85 -16.49 -12.09 7.91
C ARG A 85 -16.61 -11.77 9.40
N GLY A 86 -16.83 -10.51 9.77
CA GLY A 86 -16.91 -10.06 11.16
C GLY A 86 -15.57 -10.06 11.90
N GLU A 87 -14.44 -10.10 11.19
CA GLU A 87 -13.10 -9.99 11.80
C GLU A 87 -12.75 -8.56 12.19
N LEU A 88 -13.36 -7.58 11.51
CA LEU A 88 -13.36 -6.17 11.88
C LEU A 88 -14.73 -5.79 12.44
N ARG A 89 -14.76 -4.88 13.42
CA ARG A 89 -15.98 -4.32 14.01
C ARG A 89 -16.74 -3.48 12.97
N ALA A 90 -18.03 -3.29 13.20
CA ALA A 90 -18.93 -2.57 12.29
C ALA A 90 -18.54 -1.09 12.10
N GLU A 91 -17.83 -0.49 13.05
CA GLU A 91 -17.34 0.89 12.95
C GLU A 91 -16.08 1.03 12.09
N ALA A 92 -15.46 -0.08 11.67
CA ALA A 92 -14.36 -0.03 10.72
C ALA A 92 -14.89 0.48 9.37
N ASP A 93 -14.23 1.48 8.79
CA ASP A 93 -14.47 1.92 7.42
C ASP A 93 -13.38 1.33 6.51
N PRO A 94 -13.66 0.24 5.76
CA PRO A 94 -12.66 -0.41 4.92
C PRO A 94 -12.11 0.50 3.80
N ASP A 95 -12.89 1.47 3.33
CA ASP A 95 -12.46 2.35 2.24
C ASP A 95 -11.48 3.39 2.77
N ASN A 96 -11.78 3.99 3.91
CA ASN A 96 -10.87 4.93 4.57
C ASN A 96 -9.58 4.24 5.03
N LEU A 97 -9.68 3.04 5.61
CA LEU A 97 -8.51 2.25 6.01
C LEU A 97 -7.64 1.83 4.82
N ALA A 98 -8.26 1.51 3.67
CA ALA A 98 -7.52 1.19 2.46
C ALA A 98 -6.76 2.40 1.91
N MET A 99 -7.40 3.57 1.89
CA MET A 99 -6.76 4.83 1.50
C MET A 99 -5.57 5.14 2.42
N ALA A 100 -5.77 5.07 3.74
CA ALA A 100 -4.71 5.33 4.71
C ALA A 100 -3.51 4.38 4.53
N LEU A 101 -3.76 3.09 4.30
CA LEU A 101 -2.70 2.10 4.08
C LEU A 101 -1.94 2.35 2.77
N LEU A 102 -2.66 2.70 1.70
CA LEU A 102 -2.03 3.07 0.44
C LEU A 102 -1.16 4.32 0.63
N THR A 103 -1.67 5.39 1.25
CA THR A 103 -0.90 6.61 1.51
C THR A 103 0.35 6.33 2.34
N ALA A 104 0.23 5.55 3.42
CA ALA A 104 1.36 5.15 4.25
C ALA A 104 2.45 4.44 3.44
N LEU A 105 2.06 3.52 2.56
CA LEU A 105 3.00 2.87 1.65
C LEU A 105 3.71 3.88 0.75
N GLN A 106 2.98 4.81 0.13
CA GLN A 106 3.56 5.79 -0.81
C GLN A 106 4.63 6.65 -0.12
N GLU A 107 4.30 7.20 1.05
CA GLU A 107 5.21 8.07 1.82
C GLU A 107 6.37 7.29 2.44
N GLY A 108 6.11 6.06 2.91
CA GLY A 108 7.14 5.16 3.42
C GLY A 108 8.20 4.85 2.36
N LEU A 109 7.77 4.52 1.14
CA LEU A 109 8.66 4.25 0.01
C LEU A 109 9.47 5.48 -0.40
N LEU A 110 8.87 6.67 -0.35
CA LEU A 110 9.57 7.93 -0.61
C LEU A 110 10.70 8.16 0.41
N LEU A 111 10.38 8.10 1.71
CA LEU A 111 11.37 8.33 2.76
C LEU A 111 12.46 7.24 2.78
N THR A 112 12.12 5.99 2.50
CA THR A 112 13.12 4.92 2.33
C THR A 112 14.10 5.22 1.20
N GLN A 113 13.62 5.75 0.08
CA GLN A 113 14.48 6.16 -1.02
C GLN A 113 15.37 7.36 -0.65
N CYS A 114 14.84 8.33 0.09
CA CYS A 114 15.60 9.51 0.54
C CYS A 114 16.66 9.16 1.57
N HIS A 115 16.31 8.38 2.59
CA HIS A 115 17.20 8.07 3.73
C HIS A 115 18.14 6.89 3.46
N LYS A 116 17.86 6.07 2.44
CA LYS A 116 18.61 4.82 2.15
C LYS A 116 18.53 3.80 3.29
N GLU A 117 17.35 3.68 3.88
CA GLU A 117 17.02 2.71 4.91
C GLU A 117 15.50 2.41 4.94
N THR A 118 15.11 1.26 5.49
CA THR A 118 13.70 0.82 5.53
C THR A 118 12.92 1.36 6.72
N SER A 119 13.60 1.92 7.74
CA SER A 119 12.99 2.36 8.99
C SER A 119 11.73 3.24 8.83
N PRO A 120 11.65 4.18 7.86
CA PRO A 120 10.45 5.01 7.68
C PRO A 120 9.25 4.23 7.14
N LEU A 121 9.47 3.35 6.14
CA LEU A 121 8.45 2.49 5.58
C LEU A 121 7.90 1.53 6.64
N GLU A 122 8.80 0.94 7.41
CA GLU A 122 8.47 0.04 8.50
C GLU A 122 7.59 0.73 9.54
N ALA A 123 8.01 1.91 10.02
CA ALA A 123 7.29 2.66 11.05
C ALA A 123 5.87 3.04 10.61
N VAL A 124 5.69 3.57 9.40
CA VAL A 124 4.38 4.05 8.94
C VAL A 124 3.42 2.90 8.62
N MET A 125 3.93 1.81 8.02
CA MET A 125 3.12 0.62 7.74
C MET A 125 2.69 -0.05 9.04
N ASP A 126 3.59 -0.18 10.02
CA ASP A 126 3.26 -0.78 11.31
C ASP A 126 2.23 0.05 12.09
N ALA A 127 2.28 1.37 11.99
CA ALA A 127 1.29 2.27 12.59
C ALA A 127 -0.11 2.07 11.98
N VAL A 128 -0.23 2.06 10.65
CA VAL A 128 -1.54 1.83 10.00
C VAL A 128 -2.05 0.41 10.22
N LEU A 129 -1.17 -0.60 10.22
CA LEU A 129 -1.57 -1.97 10.56
C LEU A 129 -2.01 -2.11 12.03
N ALA A 130 -1.45 -1.29 12.94
CA ALA A 130 -1.92 -1.22 14.32
C ALA A 130 -3.31 -0.55 14.41
N ASP A 131 -3.55 0.49 13.62
CA ASP A 131 -4.86 1.14 13.52
C ASP A 131 -5.93 0.16 12.99
N ILE A 132 -5.68 -0.52 11.87
CA ILE A 132 -6.57 -1.57 11.34
C ILE A 132 -6.81 -2.65 12.40
N ARG A 133 -5.78 -3.05 13.14
CA ARG A 133 -5.89 -4.05 14.21
C ARG A 133 -6.76 -3.56 15.37
N SER A 134 -6.81 -2.26 15.65
CA SER A 134 -7.66 -1.69 16.71
C SER A 134 -9.16 -1.88 16.42
N PHE A 135 -9.51 -2.08 15.15
CA PHE A 135 -10.85 -2.43 14.72
C PHE A 135 -11.15 -3.93 14.78
N ARG A 136 -10.24 -4.80 15.24
CA ARG A 136 -10.56 -6.23 15.36
C ARG A 136 -11.76 -6.45 16.28
N SER A 137 -12.68 -7.30 15.85
CA SER A 137 -13.74 -7.77 16.72
C SER A 137 -13.13 -8.65 17.83
N ALA A 138 -13.67 -8.54 19.04
CA ALA A 138 -13.47 -9.61 20.00
C ALA A 138 -14.14 -10.85 19.38
N ALA A 139 -13.36 -11.87 19.04
CA ALA A 139 -13.87 -13.08 18.42
C ALA A 139 -15.12 -13.53 19.18
N SER A 140 -16.27 -13.60 18.49
CA SER A 140 -17.40 -14.33 19.04
C SER A 140 -16.94 -15.77 19.21
N ARG A 141 -17.03 -16.27 20.45
CA ARG A 141 -16.79 -17.68 20.77
C ARG A 141 -17.68 -18.59 19.95
#